data_AF-A0A940CVJ2-F1
#
_entry.id   AF-A0A940CVJ2-F1
#
_cell.length_a   1.000
_cell.length_b   1.000
_cell.length_c   1.000
_cell.angle_alpha   90.00
_cell.angle_beta   90.00
_cell.angle_gamma   90.00
#
_symmetry.space_group_name_H-M   'P 1'
#
loop_
_entity.id
_entity.type
_entity.pdbx_description
1 polymer ?
#
loop_
_entity_poly.entity_id
_entity_poly.type
_entity_poly.pdbx_seq_one_letter_code
_entity_poly.pdbx_strand_id
1 'polypeptide(L)' 'MAKSGLIVGATTLIGLGVGFILLPKSGLYFVASLFIGIGVGLLIEYILTLKK' A
#
# COMPACT_ATOMS: atom_id res chain seq x y z
N MET A 1 2.42 -6.39 -19.83
CA MET A 1 1.16 -5.99 -19.16
C MET A 1 1.15 -6.27 -17.63
N ALA A 2 2.03 -7.13 -17.10
CA ALA A 2 2.00 -7.56 -15.68
C ALA A 2 2.66 -6.61 -14.64
N LYS A 3 3.23 -5.47 -15.03
CA LYS A 3 4.06 -4.63 -14.12
C LYS A 3 3.25 -3.63 -13.28
N SER A 4 2.07 -3.24 -13.76
CA SER A 4 1.21 -2.20 -13.16
C SER A 4 0.72 -2.60 -11.76
N GLY A 5 -0.04 -3.70 -11.67
CA GLY A 5 -0.64 -4.14 -10.40
C GLY A 5 0.33 -4.74 -9.38
N LEU A 6 1.56 -5.07 -9.77
CA LEU A 6 2.55 -5.68 -8.89
C LEU A 6 3.05 -4.70 -7.82
N ILE A 7 3.17 -3.41 -8.17
CA ILE A 7 3.65 -2.35 -7.26
C ILE A 7 2.60 -2.10 -6.19
N VAL A 8 1.33 -1.92 -6.58
CA VAL A 8 0.22 -1.74 -5.66
C VAL A 8 0.02 -2.97 -4.78
N GLY A 9 0.10 -4.18 -5.36
CA GLY A 9 0.04 -5.43 -4.61
C GLY A 9 1.13 -5.53 -3.54
N ALA A 10 2.36 -5.13 -3.85
CA ALA A 10 3.46 -5.16 -2.89
C ALA A 10 3.28 -4.14 -1.75
N THR A 11 2.97 -2.88 -2.07
CA THR A 11 2.79 -1.84 -1.03
C THR A 11 1.54 -2.06 -0.18
N THR A 12 0.49 -2.67 -0.73
CA THR A 12 -0.68 -3.07 0.06
C THR A 12 -0.36 -4.18 1.03
N LEU A 13 0.41 -5.20 0.64
CA LEU A 13 0.89 -6.25 1.53
C LEU A 13 1.78 -5.69 2.65
N ILE A 14 2.62 -4.71 2.34
CA ILE A 14 3.42 -3.98 3.35
C ILE A 14 2.49 -3.24 4.32
N GLY A 15 1.52 -2.48 3.82
CA GLY A 15 0.52 -1.79 4.64
C GLY A 15 -0.28 -2.76 5.53
N LEU A 16 -0.67 -3.91 4.99
CA LEU A 16 -1.35 -4.98 5.73
C LEU A 16 -0.48 -5.56 6.85
N GLY A 17 0.79 -5.84 6.56
CA GLY A 17 1.74 -6.36 7.55
C GLY A 17 1.98 -5.38 8.70
N VAL A 18 2.21 -4.10 8.37
CA VAL A 18 2.36 -3.03 9.37
C VAL A 18 1.06 -2.83 10.16
N GLY A 19 -0.09 -2.94 9.49
CA GLY A 19 -1.40 -2.88 10.12
C GLY A 19 -1.61 -3.97 11.15
N PHE A 20 -1.24 -5.22 10.85
CA PHE A 20 -1.37 -6.33 11.81
C PHE A 20 -0.53 -6.12 13.07
N ILE A 21 0.63 -5.46 12.96
CA ILE A 21 1.46 -5.09 14.12
C ILE A 21 0.79 -4.01 14.97
N LEU A 22 0.06 -3.08 14.33
CA LEU A 22 -0.65 -1.97 14.98
C LEU A 22 -2.06 -2.32 15.45
N LEU A 23 -2.61 -3.44 15.00
CA LEU A 23 -3.93 -3.96 15.37
C LEU A 23 -4.15 -4.05 16.90
N PRO A 24 -3.20 -4.55 17.72
CA PRO A 24 -3.37 -4.57 19.18
C PRO A 24 -3.39 -3.18 19.83
N LYS A 25 -2.93 -2.12 19.14
CA LYS A 25 -2.98 -0.74 19.66
C LYS A 25 -4.32 -0.07 19.39
N SER A 26 -4.83 -0.18 18.17
CA SER A 26 -6.17 0.29 17.79
C SER A 26 -6.50 -0.15 16.36
N GLY A 27 -7.74 -0.60 16.13
CA GLY A 27 -8.23 -0.92 14.79
C GLY A 27 -8.16 0.26 13.81
N LEU A 28 -8.18 1.51 14.31
CA LEU A 28 -8.02 2.70 13.45
C LEU A 28 -6.61 2.79 12.85
N TYR A 29 -5.57 2.39 13.58
CA TYR A 29 -4.20 2.38 13.06
C TYR A 29 -3.99 1.29 12.00
N PHE A 30 -4.67 0.15 12.15
CA PHE A 30 -4.71 -0.87 11.11
C PHE A 30 -5.25 -0.29 9.80
N VAL A 31 -6.44 0.31 9.86
CA VAL A 31 -7.09 0.92 8.69
C VAL A 31 -6.21 2.02 8.09
N ALA A 32 -5.63 2.90 8.91
CA ALA A 32 -4.74 3.96 8.46
C ALA A 32 -3.51 3.41 7.71
N SER A 33 -2.85 2.37 8.24
CA SER A 33 -1.68 1.77 7.57
C SER A 33 -2.04 1.13 6.21
N LEU A 34 -3.26 0.60 6.10
CA LEU A 34 -3.76 -0.05 4.91
C LEU A 34 -4.09 0.98 3.82
N PHE A 35 -4.72 2.10 4.20
CA PHE A 35 -4.90 3.26 3.31
C PHE A 35 -3.57 3.86 2.85
N ILE A 36 -2.57 3.95 3.73
CA ILE A 36 -1.23 4.42 3.37
C ILE A 36 -0.57 3.45 2.37
N GLY A 37 -0.63 2.13 2.61
CA GLY A 37 -0.05 1.14 1.71
C GLY A 37 -0.69 1.13 0.30
N ILE A 38 -2.01 1.29 0.21
CA ILE A 38 -2.72 1.43 -1.07
C ILE A 38 -2.33 2.76 -1.74
N GLY A 39 -2.43 3.87 -1.00
CA GLY A 39 -2.21 5.21 -1.54
C GLY A 39 -0.79 5.42 -2.07
N VAL A 40 0.22 4.95 -1.33
CA VAL A 40 1.62 5.01 -1.76
C VAL A 40 1.85 4.12 -2.99
N GLY A 41 1.24 2.93 -3.03
CA GLY A 41 1.33 2.04 -4.19
C GLY A 41 0.82 2.67 -5.48
N LEU A 42 -0.37 3.25 -5.42
CA LEU A 42 -1.00 3.91 -6.56
C LEU A 42 -0.19 5.14 -7.00
N LEU A 43 0.34 5.90 -6.03
CA LEU A 43 1.13 7.09 -6.32
C LEU A 43 2.46 6.74 -7.01
N ILE A 44 3.14 5.68 -6.55
CA ILE A 44 4.36 5.16 -7.19
C ILE A 44 4.05 4.65 -8.60
N GLU A 45 2.97 3.88 -8.76
CA GLU A 45 2.55 3.37 -10.06
C GLU A 45 2.23 4.50 -11.04
N TYR A 46 1.51 5.53 -10.59
CA TYR A 46 1.19 6.71 -11.38
C TYR A 46 2.44 7.46 -11.86
N ILE A 47 3.40 7.71 -10.96
CA ILE A 47 4.67 8.37 -11.30
C ILE A 47 5.48 7.54 -12.31
N LEU A 48 5.53 6.22 -12.13
CA LEU A 48 6.22 5.31 -13.06
C LEU A 48 5.55 5.24 -14.43
N THR A 49 4.22 5.30 -14.48
CA THR A 49 3.45 5.38 -15.73
C THR A 49 3.68 6.70 -16.45
N LEU A 50 3.73 7.83 -15.73
CA LEU A 50 4.00 9.14 -16.33
C LEU A 50 5.42 9.29 -16.89
N LYS A 51 6.38 8.55 -16.35
CA LYS A 51 7.79 8.59 -16.77
C LYS A 51 8.08 7.73 -18.00
N LYS A 52 7.11 6.97 -18.47
CA LYS A 52 7.23 6.02 -19.57
C LYS A 52 6.63 6.57 -20.84
#